data_AF-A0A7C1LK47-F1
#
_entry.id   AF-A0A7C1LK47-F1
#
_cell.length_a   1.000
_cell.length_b   1.000
_cell.length_c   1.000
_cell.angle_alpha   90.00
_cell.angle_beta   90.00
_cell.angle_gamma   90.00
#
_symmetry.space_group_name_H-M   'P 1'
#
loop_
_entity.id
_entity.type
_entity.pdbx_description
1 polymer ?
#
loop_
_entity_poly.entity_id
_entity_poly.type
_entity_poly.pdbx_seq_one_letter_code
_entity_poly.pdbx_strand_id
1 'polypeptide(L)'
;MSSDSKQRRTLIERVEAIFKFIDTQKNIFPKSRLKKIGLNPRAAEKWLKIIDFIQKQPKIRLIQTEHNTLIEKVEGKYQALMRKMIIDETLSFEQRLQYVTDYLKSLYTRERVTEIRYKTY
;
A
#
# COMPACT_ATOMS: atom_id res chain seq x y z
N MET A 1 35.92 5.24 11.93
CA MET A 1 35.43 6.25 10.95
C MET A 1 35.66 5.69 9.57
N SER A 2 34.65 4.99 9.04
CA SER A 2 34.69 4.39 7.71
C SER A 2 33.82 5.25 6.81
N SER A 3 34.41 5.74 5.73
CA SER A 3 33.78 6.55 4.71
C SER A 3 32.65 5.77 4.02
N ASP A 4 31.41 5.93 4.48
CA ASP A 4 30.24 5.64 3.66
C ASP A 4 30.22 6.68 2.54
N SER A 5 30.84 6.31 1.41
CA SER A 5 30.73 7.03 0.16
C SER A 5 29.23 7.23 -0.11
N LYS A 6 28.85 8.47 -0.45
CA LYS A 6 27.48 8.88 -0.77
C LYS A 6 26.99 8.18 -2.04
N GLN A 7 26.76 6.88 -1.98
CA GLN A 7 26.14 6.15 -3.06
C GLN A 7 24.71 6.70 -3.20
N ARG A 8 24.39 7.20 -4.39
CA ARG A 8 23.05 7.72 -4.67
C ARG A 8 22.07 6.57 -4.51
N ARG A 9 21.22 6.64 -3.49
CA ARG A 9 20.18 5.63 -3.27
C ARG A 9 19.34 5.45 -4.53
N THR A 10 19.08 4.19 -4.87
CA THR A 10 18.11 3.82 -5.89
C THR A 10 16.70 4.27 -5.47
N LEU A 11 15.73 4.24 -6.41
CA LEU A 11 14.35 4.57 -6.08
C LEU A 11 13.77 3.62 -5.02
N ILE A 12 14.09 2.32 -5.11
CA ILE A 12 13.56 1.32 -4.17
C ILE A 12 14.13 1.51 -2.77
N GLU A 13 15.45 1.71 -2.65
CA GLU A 13 16.12 2.01 -1.37
C GLU A 13 15.59 3.28 -0.73
N ARG A 14 15.19 4.26 -1.55
CA ARG A 14 14.58 5.50 -1.05
C ARG A 14 13.20 5.24 -0.48
N VAL A 15 12.37 4.44 -1.16
CA VAL A 15 11.04 4.05 -0.66
C VAL A 15 11.16 3.24 0.63
N GLU A 16 12.07 2.27 0.69
CA GLU A 16 12.32 1.50 1.90
C GLU A 16 12.77 2.38 3.07
N ALA A 17 13.68 3.34 2.83
CA ALA A 17 14.12 4.27 3.86
C ALA A 17 12.98 5.14 4.40
N ILE A 18 12.01 5.52 3.54
CA ILE A 18 10.83 6.27 3.96
C ILE A 18 9.95 5.42 4.89
N PHE A 19 9.62 4.19 4.50
CA PHE A 19 8.74 3.33 5.30
C PHE A 19 9.43 2.87 6.60
N LYS A 20 10.70 2.46 6.56
CA LYS A 20 11.50 2.18 7.77
C LYS A 20 11.51 3.38 8.72
N PHE A 21 11.61 4.60 8.18
CA PHE A 21 11.55 5.80 9.01
C PHE A 21 10.16 6.00 9.63
N ILE A 22 9.09 5.86 8.84
CA ILE A 22 7.70 5.96 9.34
C ILE A 22 7.46 4.97 10.48
N ASP A 23 7.88 3.71 10.34
CA ASP A 23 7.68 2.66 11.35
C ASP A 23 8.37 2.97 12.70
N THR A 24 9.47 3.74 12.68
CA THR A 24 10.14 4.18 13.92
C THR A 24 9.40 5.31 14.65
N GLN A 25 8.40 5.94 14.03
CA GLN A 25 7.65 7.04 14.63
C GLN A 25 6.42 6.50 15.36
N LYS A 26 6.38 6.65 16.69
CA LYS A 26 5.26 6.15 17.53
C LYS A 26 3.93 6.87 17.31
N ASN A 27 3.96 8.12 16.86
CA ASN A 27 2.79 9.01 16.73
C ASN A 27 2.90 9.86 15.45
N ILE A 28 1.83 10.60 15.13
CA ILE A 28 1.79 11.62 14.07
C ILE A 28 3.01 12.54 14.18
N PHE A 29 3.65 12.81 13.04
CA PHE A 29 4.88 13.60 13.00
C PHE A 29 4.94 14.51 11.77
N PRO A 30 5.65 15.65 11.85
CA PRO A 30 5.74 16.57 10.73
C PRO A 30 6.66 16.03 9.64
N LYS A 31 6.29 16.25 8.37
CA LYS A 31 7.07 15.83 7.19
C LYS A 31 8.52 16.32 7.20
N SER A 32 8.81 17.43 7.89
CA SER A 32 10.17 17.97 8.06
C SER A 32 11.15 16.96 8.69
N ARG A 33 10.65 15.98 9.47
CA ARG A 33 11.49 14.93 10.04
C ARG A 33 12.08 13.99 8.99
N LEU A 34 11.51 13.89 7.80
CA LEU A 34 12.06 13.11 6.69
C LEU A 34 13.42 13.66 6.20
N LYS A 35 13.81 14.88 6.61
CA LYS A 35 15.17 15.38 6.42
C LYS A 35 16.22 14.47 7.08
N LYS A 36 15.89 13.77 8.17
CA LYS A 36 16.78 12.82 8.86
C LYS A 36 17.23 11.66 7.96
N ILE A 37 16.41 11.29 6.98
CA ILE A 37 16.75 10.25 5.99
C ILE A 37 17.22 10.82 4.66
N GLY A 38 17.52 12.12 4.61
CA GLY A 38 18.06 12.81 3.44
C GLY A 38 17.01 13.31 2.44
N LEU A 39 15.71 13.33 2.78
CA LEU A 39 14.69 13.90 1.91
C LEU A 39 14.55 15.42 2.14
N ASN A 40 14.70 16.20 1.06
CA ASN A 40 14.36 17.62 1.09
C ASN A 40 12.83 17.83 1.18
N PRO A 41 12.34 19.00 1.65
CA PRO A 41 10.91 19.22 1.87
C PRO A 41 10.01 19.03 0.64
N ARG A 42 10.47 19.47 -0.55
CA ARG A 42 9.72 19.33 -1.80
C ARG A 42 9.62 17.86 -2.25
N ALA A 43 10.70 17.10 -2.09
CA ALA A 43 10.74 15.68 -2.41
C ALA A 43 9.89 14.87 -1.41
N ALA A 44 9.98 15.19 -0.11
CA ALA A 44 9.15 14.57 0.91
C ALA A 44 7.66 14.74 0.59
N GLU A 45 7.22 15.95 0.25
CA GLU A 45 5.84 16.22 -0.17
C GLU A 45 5.41 15.35 -1.36
N LYS A 46 6.24 15.27 -2.41
CA LYS A 46 5.94 14.45 -3.60
C LYS A 46 5.82 12.97 -3.25
N TRP A 47 6.74 12.43 -2.47
CA TRP A 47 6.70 11.03 -2.04
C TRP A 47 5.48 10.72 -1.20
N LEU A 48 5.13 11.58 -0.24
CA LEU A 48 3.95 11.41 0.59
C LEU A 48 2.67 11.43 -0.24
N LYS A 49 2.55 12.32 -1.23
CA LYS A 49 1.41 12.35 -2.17
C LYS A 49 1.32 11.08 -3.02
N ILE A 50 2.46 10.55 -3.49
CA ILE A 50 2.49 9.29 -4.24
C ILE A 50 2.03 8.13 -3.34
N ILE A 51 2.54 8.07 -2.11
CA ILE A 51 2.17 7.03 -1.14
C ILE A 51 0.66 7.10 -0.83
N ASP A 52 0.14 8.28 -0.52
CA ASP A 52 -1.29 8.51 -0.28
C ASP A 52 -2.15 8.11 -1.49
N PHE A 53 -1.72 8.46 -2.70
CA PHE A 53 -2.40 8.04 -3.93
C PHE A 53 -2.42 6.52 -4.07
N ILE A 54 -1.29 5.84 -3.87
CA ILE A 54 -1.16 4.37 -3.97
C ILE A 54 -2.03 3.67 -2.91
N GLN A 55 -2.04 4.17 -1.67
CA GLN A 55 -2.83 3.59 -0.57
C GLN A 55 -4.34 3.58 -0.86
N LYS A 56 -4.81 4.53 -1.68
CA LYS A 56 -6.21 4.66 -2.13
C LYS A 56 -6.53 3.80 -3.35
N GLN A 57 -5.55 3.16 -4.00
CA GLN A 57 -5.79 2.29 -5.14
C GLN A 57 -6.15 0.85 -4.71
N PRO A 58 -6.83 0.09 -5.57
CA PRO A 58 -6.98 -1.35 -5.39
C PRO A 58 -5.62 -2.04 -5.31
N LYS A 59 -5.49 -3.02 -4.42
CA LYS A 59 -4.26 -3.83 -4.30
C LYS A 59 -3.97 -4.59 -5.60
N ILE A 60 -2.69 -4.66 -5.93
CA ILE A 60 -2.14 -5.46 -7.03
C ILE A 60 -1.09 -6.44 -6.51
N ARG A 61 -0.87 -7.52 -7.25
CA ARG A 61 0.24 -8.45 -7.09
C ARG A 61 1.03 -8.47 -8.38
N LEU A 62 2.36 -8.43 -8.27
CA LEU A 62 3.25 -8.63 -9.40
C LEU A 62 3.62 -10.11 -9.46
N ILE A 63 3.44 -10.73 -10.62
CA ILE A 63 3.82 -12.13 -10.87
C ILE A 63 4.97 -12.09 -11.87
N GLN A 64 6.16 -12.43 -11.40
CA GLN A 64 7.36 -12.50 -12.23
C GLN A 64 7.47 -13.90 -12.84
N THR A 65 7.67 -13.95 -14.16
CA THR A 65 8.05 -15.16 -14.90
C THR A 65 9.45 -14.94 -15.48
N GLU A 66 10.04 -15.99 -16.07
CA GLU A 66 11.37 -15.89 -16.69
C GLU A 66 11.48 -14.81 -17.78
N HIS A 67 10.37 -14.51 -18.46
CA HIS A 67 10.35 -13.60 -19.61
C HIS A 67 9.52 -12.35 -19.40
N ASN A 68 8.60 -12.34 -18.44
CA ASN A 68 7.61 -11.27 -18.30
C ASN A 68 7.30 -10.94 -16.84
N THR A 69 6.77 -9.74 -16.62
CA THR A 69 6.11 -9.36 -15.37
C THR A 69 4.63 -9.14 -15.63
N LEU A 70 3.79 -9.97 -15.01
CA LEU A 70 2.34 -9.84 -15.07
C LEU A 70 1.83 -9.05 -13.87
N ILE A 71 0.75 -8.31 -14.08
CA ILE A 71 0.08 -7.53 -13.03
C ILE A 71 -1.28 -8.16 -12.76
N GLU A 72 -1.45 -8.71 -11.57
CA GLU A 72 -2.72 -9.25 -11.10
C GLU A 72 -3.41 -8.20 -10.20
N LYS A 73 -4.66 -7.86 -10.53
CA LYS A 73 -5.52 -7.07 -9.62
C LYS A 73 -6.10 -8.00 -8.57
N VAL A 74 -5.48 -8.07 -7.39
CA VAL A 74 -6.00 -8.89 -6.28
C VAL A 74 -7.27 -8.30 -5.65
N GLU A 75 -7.48 -7.00 -5.83
CA GLU A 75 -8.63 -6.27 -5.32
C GLU A 75 -9.39 -5.57 -6.46
N GLY A 76 -10.72 -5.55 -6.38
CA GLY A 76 -11.63 -4.81 -7.24
C GLY A 76 -12.06 -3.48 -6.61
N LYS A 77 -12.78 -2.65 -7.38
CA LYS A 77 -13.23 -1.33 -6.91
C LYS A 77 -14.12 -1.39 -5.67
N TYR A 78 -15.04 -2.37 -5.62
CA TYR A 78 -15.92 -2.57 -4.46
C TYR A 78 -15.12 -2.91 -3.19
N GLN A 79 -14.17 -3.84 -3.30
CA GLN A 79 -13.30 -4.23 -2.19
C GLN A 79 -12.46 -3.05 -1.69
N ALA A 80 -11.88 -2.26 -2.61
CA ALA A 80 -11.15 -1.04 -2.25
C ALA A 80 -12.03 -0.01 -1.52
N LEU A 81 -13.30 0.13 -1.94
CA LEU A 81 -14.27 0.98 -1.26
C LEU A 81 -14.56 0.49 0.16
N MET A 82 -14.85 -0.80 0.35
CA MET A 82 -15.09 -1.35 1.69
C MET A 82 -13.88 -1.10 2.61
N ARG A 83 -12.66 -1.32 2.13
CA ARG A 83 -11.43 -1.04 2.88
C ARG A 83 -11.31 0.42 3.32
N LYS A 84 -11.75 1.36 2.48
CA LYS A 84 -11.82 2.78 2.84
C LYS A 84 -12.82 3.02 3.97
N MET A 85 -13.99 2.38 3.92
CA MET A 85 -15.03 2.53 4.95
C MET A 85 -14.62 1.90 6.29
N ILE A 86 -13.86 0.81 6.28
CA ILE A 86 -13.38 0.14 7.52
C ILE A 86 -12.58 1.09 8.42
N ILE A 87 -11.81 2.00 7.83
CA ILE A 87 -10.95 2.94 8.57
C ILE A 87 -11.58 4.34 8.73
N ASP A 88 -12.81 4.53 8.28
CA ASP A 88 -13.49 5.83 8.36
C ASP A 88 -14.05 6.05 9.78
N GLU A 89 -13.37 6.89 10.55
CA GLU A 89 -13.72 7.20 11.94
C GLU A 89 -15.05 7.98 12.08
N THR A 90 -15.62 8.47 10.98
CA THR A 90 -16.95 9.11 11.01
C THR A 90 -18.09 8.09 11.12
N LEU A 91 -17.80 6.81 10.90
CA LEU A 91 -18.75 5.71 10.98
C LEU A 91 -18.72 5.05 12.36
N SER A 92 -19.87 4.50 12.78
CA SER A 92 -19.94 3.72 14.01
C SER A 92 -19.04 2.50 13.93
N PHE A 93 -18.66 1.96 15.09
CA PHE A 93 -17.84 0.74 15.12
C PHE A 93 -18.58 -0.44 14.46
N GLU A 94 -19.89 -0.56 14.68
CA GLU A 94 -20.76 -1.59 14.08
C GLU A 94 -20.80 -1.46 12.56
N GLN A 95 -20.91 -0.24 12.03
CA GLN A 95 -20.86 0.00 10.59
C GLN A 95 -19.51 -0.40 9.99
N ARG A 96 -18.40 -0.02 10.64
CA ARG A 96 -17.05 -0.43 10.22
C ARG A 96 -16.88 -1.95 10.25
N LEU A 97 -17.37 -2.62 11.29
CA LEU A 97 -17.36 -4.08 11.40
C LEU A 97 -18.17 -4.76 10.29
N GLN A 98 -19.31 -4.19 9.91
CA GLN A 98 -20.10 -4.66 8.78
C GLN A 98 -19.28 -4.56 7.48
N TYR A 99 -18.61 -3.43 7.23
CA TYR A 99 -17.75 -3.28 6.06
C TYR A 99 -16.56 -4.24 6.04
N VAL A 100 -15.99 -4.60 7.20
CA VAL A 100 -14.99 -5.69 7.30
C VAL A 100 -15.59 -7.01 6.82
N THR A 101 -16.78 -7.33 7.30
CA THR A 101 -17.49 -8.56 6.94
C THR A 101 -17.80 -8.62 5.45
N ASP A 102 -18.28 -7.52 4.88
CA ASP A 102 -18.60 -7.43 3.45
C ASP A 102 -17.35 -7.49 2.57
N TYR A 103 -16.26 -6.89 3.02
CA TYR A 103 -14.95 -7.02 2.38
C TYR A 103 -14.52 -8.48 2.28
N LEU A 104 -14.53 -9.22 3.40
CA LEU A 104 -14.14 -10.64 3.43
C LEU A 104 -15.07 -11.52 2.58
N LYS A 105 -16.39 -11.33 2.68
CA LYS A 105 -17.37 -12.03 1.83
C LYS A 105 -17.09 -11.80 0.35
N SER A 106 -16.80 -10.57 -0.04
CA SER A 106 -16.53 -10.24 -1.44
C SER A 106 -15.22 -10.84 -1.95
N LEU A 107 -14.18 -10.97 -1.11
CA LEU A 107 -12.95 -11.67 -1.45
C LEU A 107 -13.20 -13.17 -1.65
N TYR A 108 -13.89 -13.80 -0.70
CA TYR A 108 -14.24 -15.22 -0.79
C TYR A 108 -15.04 -15.54 -2.06
N THR A 109 -16.08 -14.76 -2.37
CA THR A 109 -16.87 -14.94 -3.60
C THR A 109 -16.00 -14.85 -4.84
N ARG A 110 -15.06 -13.90 -4.87
CA ARG A 110 -14.14 -13.73 -5.98
C ARG A 110 -13.23 -14.94 -6.15
N GLU A 111 -12.60 -15.40 -5.07
CA GLU A 111 -11.74 -16.58 -5.08
C GLU A 111 -12.48 -17.81 -5.61
N ARG A 112 -13.71 -18.05 -5.13
CA ARG A 112 -14.54 -19.17 -5.59
C ARG A 112 -14.93 -19.08 -7.06
N VAL A 113 -15.32 -17.89 -7.54
CA VAL A 113 -15.64 -17.69 -8.96
C VAL A 113 -14.39 -17.90 -9.83
N THR A 114 -13.23 -17.45 -9.35
CA THR A 114 -11.95 -17.63 -10.05
C THR A 114 -11.53 -19.11 -10.08
N GLU A 115 -11.66 -19.86 -8.98
CA GLU A 115 -11.42 -21.30 -8.95
C GLU A 115 -12.33 -22.08 -9.89
N ILE A 116 -13.63 -21.74 -9.93
CA ILE A 116 -14.59 -22.36 -10.86
C ILE A 116 -14.14 -22.12 -12.31
N ARG A 117 -13.72 -20.90 -12.64
CA ARG A 117 -13.20 -20.58 -13.98
C ARG A 117 -11.98 -21.43 -14.33
N TYR A 118 -11.02 -21.59 -13.42
CA TYR A 118 -9.81 -22.39 -13.71
C TYR A 118 -10.07 -23.91 -13.80
N LYS A 119 -11.15 -24.44 -13.24
CA LYS A 119 -11.53 -25.86 -13.38
C LYS A 119 -12.31 -26.17 -14.67
N THR A 120 -12.78 -25.15 -15.39
CA THR A 120 -13.59 -25.31 -16.60
C THR A 120 -12.76 -25.21 -17.90
N TYR A 121 -11.45 -24.99 -17.75
CA TYR A 121 -10.44 -25.03 -18.82
C TYR A 121 -9.43 -26.14 -18.52
#